data_AF-A0A5N5F202-F1
#
_entry.id   AF-A0A5N5F202-F1
#
_cell.length_a   1.000
_cell.length_b   1.000
_cell.length_c   1.000
_cell.angle_alpha   90.00
_cell.angle_beta   90.00
_cell.angle_gamma   90.00
#
_symmetry.space_group_name_H-M   'P 1'
#
loop_
_entity.id
_entity.type
_entity.pdbx_description
1 polymer ?
#
loop_
_entity_poly.entity_id
_entity_poly.type
_entity_poly.pdbx_seq_one_letter_code
_entity_poly.pdbx_strand_id
1 'polypeptide(L)'
;IEYDRSGEAVVATALEDPANQRFVLLSDSCVPLYNFSLYTVTDGFSRSFFLDVKEGRYNPKMSPTYQKKNGEKDPRLLSWIALVRSHAEVLVDDDVVLPVFKSFCKRRPPVDVRKGKLNLKLQKQHNCIPDEHYVQTLFAMSELEGELERRTLTYSLWNNSAATKTESKGWHPMTFNRANAAPKKIKEIKDINHVYYETEYRTEWCRVNSTYVPCFLFARKFSPGAAMRLLSGGVVGQFDTSALLNPPP
;
A
#
# COMPACT_ATOMS: atom_id res chain seq x y z
N ILE A 1 -9.07 -1.21 2.11
CA ILE A 1 -9.42 0.18 1.80
C ILE A 1 -9.28 0.32 0.31
N GLU A 2 -10.39 0.61 -0.36
CA GLU A 2 -10.38 1.08 -1.74
C GLU A 2 -10.03 2.57 -1.66
N TYR A 3 -9.03 3.02 -2.43
CA TYR A 3 -8.71 4.44 -2.54
C TYR A 3 -9.68 5.07 -3.54
N ASP A 4 -10.90 5.26 -3.08
CA ASP A 4 -11.96 5.95 -3.81
C ASP A 4 -12.18 7.37 -3.21
N ARG A 5 -13.36 7.95 -3.47
CA ARG A 5 -13.76 9.25 -2.91
C ARG A 5 -13.67 9.28 -1.37
N SER A 6 -13.77 8.13 -0.70
CA SER A 6 -13.64 8.02 0.76
C SER A 6 -12.18 8.14 1.22
N GLY A 7 -11.22 7.60 0.46
CA GLY A 7 -9.79 7.72 0.78
C GLY A 7 -9.31 9.17 0.69
N GLU A 8 -9.67 9.85 -0.39
CA GLU A 8 -9.41 11.28 -0.61
C GLU A 8 -10.03 12.16 0.48
N ALA A 9 -11.31 11.92 0.83
CA ALA A 9 -12.01 12.67 1.86
C ALA A 9 -11.36 12.50 3.26
N VAL A 10 -10.87 11.30 3.58
CA VAL A 10 -10.16 11.06 4.86
C VAL A 10 -8.86 11.85 4.91
N VAL A 11 -8.09 11.91 3.81
CA VAL A 11 -6.87 12.72 3.75
C VAL A 11 -7.19 14.21 3.85
N ALA A 12 -8.21 14.69 3.12
CA ALA A 12 -8.65 16.08 3.16
C ALA A 12 -9.06 16.52 4.57
N THR A 13 -9.87 15.70 5.25
CA THR A 13 -10.29 15.97 6.64
C THR A 13 -9.07 16.01 7.58
N ALA A 14 -8.13 15.08 7.43
CA ALA A 14 -6.93 15.06 8.25
C ALA A 14 -6.00 16.25 7.98
N LEU A 15 -6.03 16.84 6.78
CA LEU A 15 -5.23 18.03 6.45
C LEU A 15 -5.74 19.32 7.11
N GLU A 16 -7.00 19.36 7.56
CA GLU A 16 -7.58 20.52 8.26
C GLU A 16 -6.79 20.86 9.54
N ASP A 17 -6.21 19.86 10.20
CA ASP A 17 -5.30 20.08 11.33
C ASP A 17 -3.88 20.37 10.82
N PRO A 18 -3.32 21.57 11.08
CA PRO A 18 -1.95 21.90 10.69
C PRO A 18 -0.89 21.09 11.45
N ALA A 19 -1.22 20.47 12.59
CA ALA A 19 -0.30 19.58 13.31
C ALA A 19 -0.09 18.24 12.58
N ASN A 20 -0.97 17.86 11.64
CA ASN A 20 -0.82 16.66 10.86
C ASN A 20 0.23 16.85 9.74
N GLN A 21 1.40 16.24 9.95
CA GLN A 21 2.56 16.34 9.04
C GLN A 21 2.83 15.05 8.24
N ARG A 22 2.19 13.95 8.62
CA ARG A 22 2.36 12.62 8.01
C ARG A 22 1.02 11.90 7.94
N PHE A 23 0.77 11.24 6.82
CA PHE A 23 -0.48 10.54 6.53
C PHE A 23 -0.16 9.11 6.16
N VAL A 24 -0.68 8.13 6.91
CA VAL A 24 -0.44 6.71 6.63
C VAL A 24 -1.78 6.01 6.43
N LEU A 25 -1.93 5.33 5.29
CA LEU A 25 -3.13 4.55 5.02
C LEU A 25 -2.98 3.13 5.57
N LEU A 26 -3.92 2.71 6.41
CA LEU A 26 -3.92 1.38 7.05
C LEU A 26 -5.31 0.75 6.98
N SER A 27 -5.38 -0.56 6.77
CA SER A 27 -6.64 -1.32 6.86
C SER A 27 -6.84 -1.97 8.24
N ASP A 28 -8.07 -2.42 8.50
CA ASP A 28 -8.47 -3.26 9.65
C ASP A 28 -7.61 -4.50 9.91
N SER A 29 -6.90 -4.96 8.89
CA SER A 29 -6.05 -6.15 8.91
C SER A 29 -4.55 -5.82 8.99
N CYS A 30 -4.21 -4.57 9.24
CA CYS A 30 -2.85 -4.12 9.55
C CYS A 30 -2.60 -4.16 11.06
N VAL A 31 -1.36 -4.47 11.45
CA VAL A 31 -0.91 -4.39 12.85
C VAL A 31 0.35 -3.52 12.95
N PRO A 32 0.48 -2.67 13.99
CA PRO A 32 1.73 -1.98 14.24
C PRO A 32 2.81 -2.98 14.63
N LEU A 33 4.06 -2.71 14.27
CA LEU A 33 5.20 -3.52 14.70
C LEU A 33 5.86 -2.90 15.95
N TYR A 34 5.82 -1.59 16.09
CA TYR A 34 6.48 -0.87 17.17
C TYR A 34 5.48 -0.03 17.96
N ASN A 35 5.91 0.55 19.08
CA ASN A 35 5.12 1.55 19.79
C ASN A 35 5.17 2.89 19.04
N PHE A 36 4.11 3.69 19.13
CA PHE A 36 3.94 4.97 18.43
C PHE A 36 5.09 5.97 18.65
N SER A 37 5.78 5.90 19.80
CA SER A 37 6.97 6.71 20.07
C SER A 37 8.15 6.45 19.12
N LEU A 38 8.23 5.28 18.48
CA LEU A 38 9.28 5.01 17.49
C LEU A 38 8.95 5.65 16.13
N TYR A 39 7.68 5.92 15.86
CA TYR A 39 7.22 6.49 14.59
C TYR A 39 7.62 7.96 14.48
N THR A 40 7.69 8.67 15.61
CA THR A 40 8.24 10.03 15.69
C THR A 40 9.76 10.04 15.52
N VAL A 41 10.48 9.02 16.00
CA VAL A 41 11.94 8.90 15.76
C VAL A 41 12.26 8.61 14.29
N THR A 42 11.33 8.00 13.56
CA THR A 42 11.41 7.89 12.10
C THR A 42 11.05 9.18 11.33
N ASP A 43 10.88 10.32 12.01
CA ASP A 43 10.75 11.67 11.41
C ASP A 43 11.91 12.05 10.47
N GLY A 44 13.02 11.32 10.50
CA GLY A 44 14.10 11.44 9.51
C GLY A 44 13.70 11.10 8.08
N PHE A 45 12.48 10.61 7.84
CA PHE A 45 11.95 10.45 6.50
C PHE A 45 11.26 11.73 6.02
N SER A 46 11.98 12.57 5.29
CA SER A 46 11.43 13.70 4.53
C SER A 46 10.74 13.29 3.23
N ARG A 47 10.55 11.99 3.01
CA ARG A 47 10.09 11.38 1.76
C ARG A 47 8.80 10.61 1.98
N SER A 48 7.96 10.58 0.96
CA SER A 48 6.79 9.68 0.95
C SER A 48 7.21 8.28 0.51
N PHE A 49 6.53 7.23 1.00
CA PHE A 49 6.91 5.82 0.81
C PHE A 49 5.93 5.07 -0.07
N PHE A 50 6.46 4.37 -1.09
CA PHE A 50 5.66 3.59 -2.03
C PHE A 50 6.35 2.29 -2.43
N LEU A 51 5.56 1.26 -2.70
CA LEU A 51 6.05 0.04 -3.33
C LEU A 51 5.92 0.16 -4.84
N ASP A 52 6.98 -0.19 -5.56
CA ASP A 52 7.01 -0.32 -7.01
C ASP A 52 6.87 -1.82 -7.36
N VAL A 53 5.75 -2.24 -7.95
CA VAL A 53 5.58 -3.61 -8.48
C VAL A 53 5.07 -3.60 -9.93
N LYS A 54 5.70 -4.39 -10.80
CA LYS A 54 5.35 -4.46 -12.23
C LYS A 54 3.94 -5.02 -12.48
N GLU A 55 3.09 -4.25 -13.17
CA GLU A 55 2.37 -4.62 -14.40
C GLU A 55 1.53 -3.44 -14.93
N GLY A 56 1.59 -3.20 -16.25
CA GLY A 56 0.88 -2.12 -16.96
C GLY A 56 -0.64 -2.36 -17.02
N ARG A 57 -1.32 -2.05 -15.92
CA ARG A 57 -2.76 -2.21 -15.74
C ARG A 57 -3.53 -0.89 -15.98
N TYR A 58 -3.15 -0.14 -17.02
CA TYR A 58 -3.87 1.07 -17.44
C TYR A 58 -4.93 0.74 -18.49
N ASN A 59 -6.05 1.47 -18.47
CA ASN A 59 -7.01 1.43 -19.57
C ASN A 59 -6.45 2.26 -20.74
N PRO A 60 -6.26 1.69 -21.95
CA PRO A 60 -5.71 2.43 -23.09
C PRO A 60 -6.49 3.70 -23.47
N LYS A 61 -7.76 3.80 -23.06
CA LYS A 61 -8.61 4.98 -23.29
C LYS A 61 -8.28 6.19 -22.41
N MET A 62 -7.35 6.07 -21.46
CA MET A 62 -6.86 7.17 -20.63
C MET A 62 -5.86 8.10 -21.37
N SER A 63 -5.48 7.76 -22.61
CA SER A 63 -4.74 8.65 -23.51
C SER A 63 -5.68 9.70 -24.14
N PRO A 64 -5.31 11.00 -24.24
CA PRO A 64 -3.96 11.58 -24.13
C PRO A 64 -3.65 12.27 -22.80
N THR A 65 -4.53 12.25 -21.79
CA THR A 65 -4.23 12.87 -20.47
C THR A 65 -2.96 12.29 -19.86
N TYR A 66 -2.73 11.00 -20.12
CA TYR A 66 -1.44 10.34 -20.00
C TYR A 66 -0.76 10.35 -21.38
N GLN A 67 0.21 11.25 -21.59
CA GLN A 67 1.21 11.11 -22.65
C GLN A 67 2.48 10.57 -22.03
N LYS A 68 2.93 9.42 -22.51
CA LYS A 68 4.29 8.91 -22.25
C LYS A 68 5.28 10.00 -22.65
N LYS A 69 5.97 10.63 -21.70
CA LYS A 69 7.28 11.21 -22.03
C LYS A 69 8.14 10.02 -22.50
N ASN A 70 8.68 10.12 -23.71
CA ASN A 70 9.41 9.03 -24.37
C ASN A 70 10.45 8.41 -23.44
N GLY A 71 10.21 7.17 -22.98
CA GLY A 71 11.15 6.41 -22.15
C GLY A 71 10.77 6.21 -20.68
N GLU A 72 9.73 6.90 -20.16
CA GLU A 72 9.26 6.67 -18.79
C GLU A 72 8.43 5.37 -18.68
N LYS A 73 8.77 4.57 -17.66
CA LYS A 73 8.12 3.29 -17.38
C LYS A 73 6.79 3.57 -16.68
N ASP A 74 5.75 2.80 -17.01
CA ASP A 74 4.41 2.88 -16.39
C ASP A 74 4.52 3.05 -14.85
N PRO A 75 3.73 3.93 -14.20
CA PRO A 75 3.66 3.99 -12.75
C PRO A 75 3.04 2.69 -12.18
N ARG A 76 3.65 2.13 -11.14
CA ARG A 76 3.64 0.69 -10.81
C ARG A 76 3.06 0.34 -9.43
N LEU A 77 1.89 -0.30 -9.41
CA LEU A 77 1.24 -1.02 -8.30
C LEU A 77 1.64 -0.65 -6.86
N LEU A 78 0.82 0.22 -6.29
CA LEU A 78 0.71 0.52 -4.88
C LEU A 78 -0.10 -0.56 -4.17
N SER A 79 0.24 -0.78 -2.91
CA SER A 79 -0.71 -1.39 -1.97
C SER A 79 -0.90 -0.52 -0.74
N TRP A 80 0.10 0.29 -0.31
CA TRP A 80 0.06 1.11 0.91
C TRP A 80 0.96 2.33 0.78
N ILE A 81 0.47 3.47 1.27
CA ILE A 81 1.09 4.79 1.11
C ILE A 81 1.37 5.39 2.50
N ALA A 82 2.55 6.01 2.64
CA ALA A 82 2.80 7.01 3.66
C ALA A 82 3.20 8.33 3.00
N LEU A 83 2.48 9.42 3.29
CA LEU A 83 2.69 10.74 2.72
C LEU A 83 3.25 11.72 3.73
N VAL A 84 4.12 12.62 3.27
CA VAL A 84 4.35 13.92 3.90
C VAL A 84 3.22 14.89 3.53
N ARG A 85 3.04 15.93 4.34
CA ARG A 85 1.94 16.90 4.15
C ARG A 85 1.88 17.51 2.75
N SER A 86 3.00 17.98 2.20
CA SER A 86 3.05 18.58 0.85
C SER A 86 2.52 17.63 -0.22
N HIS A 87 2.83 16.34 -0.13
CA HIS A 87 2.32 15.33 -1.05
C HIS A 87 0.84 14.98 -0.81
N ALA A 88 0.35 15.11 0.42
CA ALA A 88 -1.07 14.95 0.73
C ALA A 88 -1.91 16.11 0.18
N GLU A 89 -1.38 17.34 0.21
CA GLU A 89 -2.01 18.53 -0.38
C GLU A 89 -2.16 18.37 -1.90
N VAL A 90 -1.07 17.99 -2.60
CA VAL A 90 -1.12 17.67 -4.05
C VAL A 90 -2.17 16.61 -4.38
N LEU A 91 -2.33 15.62 -3.50
CA LEU A 91 -3.29 14.55 -3.70
C LEU A 91 -4.75 15.02 -3.56
N VAL A 92 -5.02 15.95 -2.65
CA VAL A 92 -6.38 16.48 -2.38
C VAL A 92 -6.75 17.56 -3.39
N ASP A 93 -5.77 18.28 -3.91
CA ASP A 93 -5.95 19.31 -4.94
C ASP A 93 -6.12 18.74 -6.36
N ASP A 94 -6.05 17.41 -6.54
CA ASP A 94 -6.18 16.79 -7.87
C ASP A 94 -7.62 16.82 -8.40
N ASP A 95 -7.81 17.54 -9.50
CA ASP A 95 -9.04 17.60 -10.28
C ASP A 95 -8.91 17.00 -11.70
N VAL A 96 -7.74 16.43 -12.04
CA VAL A 96 -7.44 15.91 -13.39
C VAL A 96 -7.28 14.39 -13.42
N VAL A 97 -6.39 13.84 -12.60
CA VAL A 97 -5.94 12.45 -12.74
C VAL A 97 -6.98 11.48 -12.18
N LEU A 98 -7.48 11.72 -10.97
CA LEU A 98 -8.46 10.89 -10.29
C LEU A 98 -9.78 10.81 -11.06
N PRO A 99 -10.35 11.90 -11.63
CA PRO A 99 -11.52 11.80 -12.49
C PRO A 99 -11.32 10.92 -13.73
N VAL A 100 -10.13 10.92 -14.33
CA VAL A 100 -9.79 10.03 -15.46
C VAL A 100 -9.77 8.57 -15.02
N PHE A 101 -9.10 8.26 -13.90
CA PHE A 101 -9.15 6.91 -13.31
C PHE A 101 -10.59 6.49 -13.00
N LYS A 102 -11.39 7.34 -12.35
CA LYS A 102 -12.80 7.10 -12.06
C LYS A 102 -13.62 6.84 -13.33
N SER A 103 -13.27 7.47 -14.45
CA SER A 103 -13.99 7.34 -15.72
C SER A 103 -13.67 6.04 -16.45
N PHE A 104 -12.40 5.61 -16.46
CA PHE A 104 -11.95 4.50 -17.30
C PHE A 104 -11.68 3.20 -16.53
N CYS A 105 -11.34 3.28 -15.25
CA CYS A 105 -11.06 2.13 -14.39
C CYS A 105 -12.34 1.70 -13.68
N LYS A 106 -13.23 1.07 -14.44
CA LYS A 106 -14.51 0.53 -13.92
C LYS A 106 -14.35 -0.94 -13.53
N ARG A 107 -15.10 -1.36 -12.51
CA ARG A 107 -15.20 -2.76 -12.06
C ARG A 107 -15.42 -3.70 -13.25
N ARG A 108 -14.73 -4.85 -13.26
CA ARG A 108 -14.86 -5.84 -14.32
C ARG A 108 -16.33 -6.29 -14.46
N PRO A 109 -16.90 -6.26 -15.68
CA PRO A 109 -18.24 -6.77 -15.90
C PRO A 109 -18.27 -8.29 -15.69
N PRO A 110 -19.44 -8.86 -15.30
CA PRO A 110 -19.63 -10.30 -15.24
C PRO A 110 -19.26 -10.97 -16.57
N VAL A 111 -18.75 -12.19 -16.49
CA VAL A 111 -18.42 -12.98 -17.69
C VAL A 111 -19.70 -13.43 -18.36
N ASP A 112 -19.95 -12.98 -19.59
CA ASP A 112 -21.11 -13.39 -20.37
C ASP A 112 -20.66 -14.44 -21.39
N VAL A 113 -20.99 -15.71 -21.16
CA VAL A 113 -20.57 -16.84 -21.99
C VAL A 113 -20.92 -16.63 -23.47
N ARG A 114 -21.98 -15.87 -23.79
CA ARG A 114 -22.41 -15.55 -25.16
C ARG A 114 -21.44 -14.64 -25.91
N LYS A 115 -20.62 -13.87 -25.18
CA LYS A 115 -19.66 -12.91 -25.76
C LYS A 115 -18.32 -13.52 -26.15
N GLY A 116 -18.07 -14.81 -25.86
CA GLY A 116 -16.85 -15.52 -26.30
C GLY A 116 -15.56 -14.72 -26.10
N LYS A 117 -14.79 -14.49 -27.18
CA LYS A 117 -13.53 -13.72 -27.18
C LYS A 117 -13.69 -12.23 -26.79
N LEU A 118 -14.89 -11.66 -26.90
CA LEU A 118 -15.17 -10.29 -26.50
C LEU A 118 -15.10 -10.12 -24.97
N ASN A 119 -15.38 -11.17 -24.19
CA ASN A 119 -15.14 -11.15 -22.74
C ASN A 119 -13.68 -10.90 -22.41
N LEU A 120 -12.75 -11.52 -23.13
CA LEU A 120 -11.32 -11.35 -22.88
C LEU A 120 -10.88 -9.91 -23.12
N LYS A 121 -11.44 -9.24 -24.15
CA LYS A 121 -11.17 -7.83 -24.45
C LYS A 121 -11.76 -6.91 -23.37
N LEU A 122 -13.01 -7.14 -22.95
CA LEU A 122 -13.65 -6.37 -21.89
C LEU A 122 -12.95 -6.58 -20.54
N GLN A 123 -12.65 -7.81 -20.16
CA GLN A 123 -11.93 -8.11 -18.91
C GLN A 123 -10.54 -7.47 -18.86
N LYS A 124 -9.81 -7.44 -19.98
CA LYS A 124 -8.52 -6.74 -20.08
C LYS A 124 -8.66 -5.22 -19.96
N GLN A 125 -9.67 -4.62 -20.59
CA GLN A 125 -9.92 -3.17 -20.50
C GLN A 125 -10.29 -2.72 -19.08
N HIS A 126 -10.97 -3.58 -18.33
CA HIS A 126 -11.38 -3.34 -16.95
C HIS A 126 -10.37 -3.87 -15.91
N ASN A 127 -9.13 -4.16 -16.30
CA ASN A 127 -8.07 -4.59 -15.39
C ASN A 127 -7.32 -3.41 -14.73
N CYS A 128 -7.94 -2.23 -14.67
CA CYS A 128 -7.35 -1.07 -13.99
C CYS A 128 -7.85 -0.95 -12.56
N ILE A 129 -6.93 -0.79 -11.62
CA ILE A 129 -7.21 -0.66 -10.18
C ILE A 129 -6.71 0.71 -9.73
N PRO A 130 -7.59 1.72 -9.58
CA PRO A 130 -7.20 3.08 -9.19
C PRO A 130 -6.34 3.11 -7.92
N ASP A 131 -6.71 2.34 -6.91
CA ASP A 131 -5.99 2.25 -5.63
C ASP A 131 -4.51 1.89 -5.79
N GLU A 132 -4.19 1.13 -6.83
CA GLU A 132 -2.84 0.65 -7.07
C GLU A 132 -2.04 1.62 -7.97
N HIS A 133 -2.66 2.57 -8.67
CA HIS A 133 -1.96 3.33 -9.72
C HIS A 133 -2.15 4.84 -9.66
N TYR A 134 -3.27 5.32 -9.12
CA TYR A 134 -3.64 6.73 -9.14
C TYR A 134 -2.56 7.64 -8.53
N VAL A 135 -2.18 7.39 -7.28
CA VAL A 135 -1.29 8.29 -6.53
C VAL A 135 0.10 8.37 -7.15
N GLN A 136 0.64 7.26 -7.63
CA GLN A 136 1.91 7.26 -8.37
C GLN A 136 1.82 8.00 -9.69
N THR A 137 0.72 7.83 -10.41
CA THR A 137 0.50 8.55 -11.69
C THR A 137 0.46 10.04 -11.43
N LEU A 138 -0.27 10.47 -10.40
CA LEU A 138 -0.34 11.87 -10.00
C LEU A 138 1.05 12.42 -9.67
N PHE A 139 1.80 11.76 -8.78
CA PHE A 139 3.13 12.25 -8.40
C PHE A 139 4.16 12.22 -9.52
N ALA A 140 4.08 11.27 -10.45
CA ALA A 140 4.91 11.29 -11.66
C ALA A 140 4.57 12.48 -12.56
N MET A 141 3.28 12.77 -12.75
CA MET A 141 2.82 13.93 -13.54
C MET A 141 3.13 15.27 -12.87
N SER A 142 3.16 15.31 -11.54
CA SER A 142 3.57 16.47 -10.76
C SER A 142 5.09 16.61 -10.60
N GLU A 143 5.89 15.76 -11.24
CA GLU A 143 7.36 15.76 -11.18
C GLU A 143 7.94 15.55 -9.76
N LEU A 144 7.20 14.86 -8.89
CA LEU A 144 7.55 14.63 -7.48
C LEU A 144 8.31 13.31 -7.25
N GLU A 145 8.60 12.53 -8.29
CA GLU A 145 9.27 11.22 -8.15
C GLU A 145 10.61 11.29 -7.40
N GLY A 146 11.32 12.42 -7.51
CA GLY A 146 12.58 12.67 -6.83
C GLY A 146 12.44 12.84 -5.30
N GLU A 147 11.24 13.08 -4.80
CA GLU A 147 10.90 13.24 -3.38
C GLU A 147 10.34 11.96 -2.75
N LEU A 148 10.17 10.90 -3.54
CA LEU A 148 9.61 9.63 -3.09
C LEU A 148 10.72 8.65 -2.72
N GLU A 149 10.44 7.80 -1.74
CA GLU A 149 11.24 6.63 -1.41
C GLU A 149 10.59 5.40 -2.02
N ARG A 150 11.37 4.62 -2.79
CA ARG A 150 10.91 3.43 -3.50
C ARG A 150 10.92 2.21 -2.58
N ARG A 151 10.23 2.33 -1.43
CA ARG A 151 9.88 1.25 -0.50
C ARG A 151 8.61 1.58 0.25
N THR A 152 7.89 0.56 0.72
CA THR A 152 6.73 0.74 1.61
C THR A 152 7.11 0.57 3.09
N LEU A 153 6.38 1.24 3.97
CA LEU A 153 6.48 1.05 5.43
C LEU A 153 5.61 -0.11 5.95
N THR A 154 4.86 -0.79 5.07
CA THR A 154 3.97 -1.90 5.45
C THR A 154 4.46 -3.22 4.87
N TYR A 155 4.86 -4.14 5.76
CA TYR A 155 5.24 -5.50 5.37
C TYR A 155 4.01 -6.29 4.88
N SER A 156 4.15 -6.95 3.73
CA SER A 156 3.16 -7.91 3.24
C SER A 156 3.85 -9.17 2.73
N LEU A 157 3.39 -10.34 3.19
CA LEU A 157 3.90 -11.62 2.71
C LEU A 157 3.10 -12.08 1.48
N TRP A 158 3.79 -12.24 0.35
CA TRP A 158 3.22 -12.81 -0.86
C TRP A 158 3.80 -14.22 -1.04
N ASN A 159 2.92 -15.20 -1.23
CA ASN A 159 3.40 -16.56 -1.49
C ASN A 159 3.81 -16.67 -2.95
N ASN A 160 5.11 -16.54 -3.24
CA ASN A 160 5.66 -16.72 -4.58
C ASN A 160 5.90 -18.20 -4.94
N SER A 161 5.58 -19.17 -4.06
CA SER A 161 5.72 -20.60 -4.33
C SER A 161 4.62 -21.13 -5.26
N ALA A 162 4.56 -20.61 -6.49
CA ALA A 162 3.95 -21.26 -7.64
C ALA A 162 5.01 -22.08 -8.39
N ALA A 163 5.77 -22.92 -7.67
CA ALA A 163 6.60 -23.95 -8.30
C ALA A 163 5.73 -25.07 -8.89
N THR A 164 4.46 -25.15 -8.49
CA THR A 164 3.40 -25.89 -9.18
C THR A 164 2.59 -24.90 -10.02
N LYS A 165 2.69 -25.01 -11.35
CA LYS A 165 2.06 -24.16 -12.38
C LYS A 165 0.52 -24.18 -12.38
N THR A 166 -0.12 -24.63 -11.31
CA THR A 166 -1.57 -24.88 -11.22
C THR A 166 -2.28 -24.10 -10.12
N GLU A 167 -1.56 -23.46 -9.20
CA GLU A 167 -2.17 -22.52 -8.25
C GLU A 167 -1.90 -21.09 -8.73
N SER A 168 -2.97 -20.39 -9.09
CA SER A 168 -2.91 -18.99 -9.48
C SER A 168 -2.12 -18.19 -8.45
N LYS A 169 -1.10 -17.44 -8.88
CA LYS A 169 -0.50 -16.37 -8.06
C LYS A 169 -1.66 -15.58 -7.44
N GLY A 170 -1.78 -15.63 -6.10
CA GLY A 170 -2.90 -14.99 -5.41
C GLY A 170 -2.89 -13.49 -5.70
N TRP A 171 -4.07 -12.93 -6.00
CA TRP A 171 -4.26 -11.47 -6.18
C TRP A 171 -4.12 -10.67 -4.87
N HIS A 172 -3.95 -11.38 -3.76
CA HIS A 172 -3.88 -10.82 -2.41
C HIS A 172 -2.73 -11.47 -1.64
N PRO A 173 -2.09 -10.73 -0.72
CA PRO A 173 -1.06 -11.30 0.14
C PRO A 173 -1.65 -12.36 1.06
N MET A 174 -0.78 -13.21 1.57
CA MET A 174 -1.13 -14.22 2.56
C MET A 174 -1.74 -13.58 3.80
N THR A 175 -2.79 -14.22 4.33
CA THR A 175 -3.40 -13.83 5.60
C THR A 175 -2.80 -14.63 6.75
N PHE A 176 -2.18 -13.95 7.70
CA PHE A 176 -1.77 -14.52 8.97
C PHE A 176 -3.02 -14.86 9.80
N ASN A 177 -3.11 -16.11 10.23
CA ASN A 177 -4.11 -16.63 11.15
C ASN A 177 -3.53 -16.76 12.58
N ARG A 178 -4.36 -17.19 13.53
CA ARG A 178 -3.92 -17.36 14.92
C ARG A 178 -2.71 -18.28 15.05
N ALA A 179 -2.59 -19.32 14.23
CA ALA A 179 -1.50 -20.30 14.33
C ALA A 179 -0.16 -19.73 13.84
N ASN A 180 -0.16 -18.95 12.76
CA ASN A 180 1.06 -18.43 12.12
C ASN A 180 1.48 -17.01 12.57
N ALA A 181 0.67 -16.32 13.38
CA ALA A 181 1.00 -15.03 14.00
C ALA A 181 1.70 -15.19 15.36
N ALA A 182 2.77 -15.99 15.41
CA ALA A 182 3.56 -16.18 16.63
C ALA A 182 4.52 -15.01 16.87
N PRO A 183 4.92 -14.73 18.14
CA PRO A 183 5.89 -13.68 18.46
C PRO A 183 7.21 -13.82 17.68
N LYS A 184 7.68 -15.05 17.46
CA LYS A 184 8.84 -15.35 16.62
C LYS A 184 8.70 -14.80 15.21
N LYS A 185 7.52 -14.93 14.59
CA LYS A 185 7.26 -14.41 13.24
C LYS A 185 7.30 -12.88 13.21
N ILE A 186 6.76 -12.22 14.23
CA ILE A 186 6.85 -10.76 14.34
C ILE A 186 8.29 -10.30 14.51
N LYS A 187 9.09 -11.02 15.30
CA LYS A 187 10.52 -10.75 15.42
C LYS A 187 11.24 -10.91 14.08
N GLU A 188 10.97 -12.00 13.34
CA GLU A 188 11.52 -12.20 11.99
C GLU A 188 11.19 -11.04 11.04
N ILE A 189 9.99 -10.46 11.12
CA ILE A 189 9.61 -9.28 10.32
C ILE A 189 10.39 -8.03 10.76
N LYS A 190 10.56 -7.84 12.07
CA LYS A 190 11.31 -6.70 12.65
C LYS A 190 12.81 -6.76 12.35
N ASP A 191 13.36 -7.96 12.23
CA ASP A 191 14.79 -8.20 11.94
C ASP A 191 15.13 -7.97 10.46
N ILE A 192 14.15 -7.71 9.59
CA ILE A 192 14.38 -7.35 8.18
C ILE A 192 15.07 -5.99 8.11
N ASN A 193 16.25 -5.96 7.50
CA ASN A 193 17.07 -4.76 7.33
C ASN A 193 17.27 -4.32 5.86
N HIS A 194 16.70 -5.07 4.91
CA HIS A 194 16.69 -4.73 3.49
C HIS A 194 15.46 -5.29 2.79
N VAL A 195 15.10 -4.69 1.65
CA VAL A 195 14.06 -5.16 0.75
C VAL A 195 14.70 -5.50 -0.59
N TYR A 196 14.50 -6.74 -1.05
CA TYR A 196 14.94 -7.18 -2.37
C TYR A 196 13.81 -7.06 -3.38
N TYR A 197 14.05 -6.26 -4.42
CA TYR A 197 13.15 -6.08 -5.55
C TYR A 197 13.57 -6.99 -6.69
N GLU A 198 13.00 -8.21 -6.71
CA GLU A 198 13.28 -9.23 -7.73
C GLU A 198 13.20 -8.68 -9.16
N THR A 199 12.23 -7.81 -9.43
CA THR A 199 11.98 -7.32 -10.80
C THR A 199 12.99 -6.29 -11.29
N GLU A 200 13.75 -5.68 -10.37
CA GLU A 200 14.77 -4.67 -10.64
C GLU A 200 16.18 -5.18 -10.33
N TYR A 201 16.30 -6.40 -9.79
CA TYR A 201 17.54 -6.95 -9.26
C TYR A 201 18.24 -5.97 -8.31
N ARG A 202 17.43 -5.30 -7.47
CA ARG A 202 17.85 -4.19 -6.61
C ARG A 202 17.61 -4.53 -5.16
N THR A 203 18.60 -4.27 -4.32
CA THR A 203 18.48 -4.37 -2.87
C THR A 203 18.45 -2.97 -2.26
N GLU A 204 17.37 -2.62 -1.58
CA GLU A 204 17.26 -1.39 -0.81
C GLU A 204 17.54 -1.69 0.66
N TRP A 205 18.54 -1.02 1.24
CA TRP A 205 18.88 -1.19 2.65
C TRP A 205 18.15 -0.14 3.48
N CYS A 206 17.49 -0.56 4.56
CA CYS A 206 16.71 0.35 5.39
C CYS A 206 17.64 1.15 6.31
N ARG A 207 18.17 2.25 5.77
CA ARG A 207 19.11 3.14 6.46
C ARG A 207 18.79 4.60 6.20
N VAL A 208 19.12 5.46 7.16
CA VAL A 208 19.10 6.92 7.03
C VAL A 208 20.47 7.44 7.47
N ASN A 209 21.17 8.19 6.62
CA ASN A 209 22.48 8.79 6.91
C ASN A 209 23.46 7.81 7.62
N SER A 210 23.53 6.56 7.15
CA SER A 210 24.35 5.46 7.68
C SER A 210 23.85 4.74 8.94
N THR A 211 22.75 5.18 9.55
CA THR A 211 22.10 4.48 10.67
C THR A 211 21.03 3.52 10.16
N TYR A 212 21.02 2.28 10.67
CA TYR A 212 19.94 1.34 10.39
C TYR A 212 18.63 1.78 11.04
N VAL A 213 17.56 1.73 10.26
CA VAL A 213 16.20 2.04 10.71
C VAL A 213 15.27 0.87 10.38
N PRO A 214 14.15 0.71 11.09
CA PRO A 214 13.17 -0.31 10.76
C PRO A 214 12.71 -0.22 9.30
N CYS A 215 12.72 -1.34 8.57
CA CYS A 215 12.19 -1.38 7.20
C CYS A 215 10.68 -1.14 7.16
N PHE A 216 9.96 -1.76 8.09
CA PHE A 216 8.50 -1.74 8.12
C PHE A 216 8.04 -1.27 9.49
N LEU A 217 7.06 -0.39 9.51
CA LEU A 217 6.40 0.06 10.74
C LEU A 217 5.09 -0.69 10.99
N PHE A 218 4.50 -1.25 9.93
CA PHE A 218 3.26 -2.02 9.98
C PHE A 218 3.44 -3.35 9.27
N ALA A 219 2.58 -4.32 9.59
CA ALA A 219 2.52 -5.59 8.87
C ALA A 219 1.07 -5.96 8.54
N ARG A 220 0.90 -6.70 7.44
CA ARG A 220 -0.39 -7.22 6.95
C ARG A 220 -0.21 -8.56 6.22
N LYS A 221 -1.25 -9.36 5.99
CA LYS A 221 -2.66 -9.20 6.39
C LYS A 221 -2.94 -10.10 7.60
N PHE A 222 -3.49 -9.58 8.69
CA PHE A 222 -3.80 -10.37 9.89
C PHE A 222 -5.30 -10.61 10.00
N SER A 223 -5.70 -11.84 10.33
CA SER A 223 -7.09 -12.13 10.69
C SER A 223 -7.39 -11.65 12.12
N PRO A 224 -8.67 -11.48 12.50
CA PRO A 224 -9.03 -11.10 13.87
C PRO A 224 -8.42 -12.03 14.93
N GLY A 225 -8.43 -13.34 14.68
CA GLY A 225 -7.81 -14.31 15.60
C GLY A 225 -6.29 -14.20 15.72
N ALA A 226 -5.62 -13.70 14.67
CA ALA A 226 -4.20 -13.40 14.66
C ALA A 226 -3.90 -12.12 15.45
N ALA A 227 -4.66 -11.05 15.19
CA ALA A 227 -4.55 -9.78 15.92
C ALA A 227 -4.74 -9.99 17.44
N MET A 228 -5.77 -10.74 17.83
CA MET A 228 -6.00 -11.09 19.24
C MET A 228 -4.81 -11.82 19.88
N ARG A 229 -4.16 -12.72 19.15
CA ARG A 229 -2.96 -13.40 19.65
C ARG A 229 -1.79 -12.44 19.89
N LEU A 230 -1.62 -11.46 19.00
CA LEU A 230 -0.55 -10.46 19.13
C LEU A 230 -0.80 -9.50 20.30
N LEU A 231 -2.05 -9.09 20.49
CA LEU A 231 -2.47 -8.22 21.60
C LEU A 231 -2.34 -8.95 22.95
N SER A 232 -2.90 -10.15 23.09
CA SER A 232 -2.81 -10.92 24.35
C SER A 232 -1.38 -11.37 24.67
N GLY A 233 -0.53 -11.54 23.66
CA GLY A 233 0.86 -11.95 23.84
C GLY A 233 1.83 -10.81 24.16
N GLY A 234 1.37 -9.56 24.26
CA GLY A 234 2.22 -8.38 24.50
C GLY A 234 3.27 -8.14 23.41
N VAL A 235 3.05 -8.66 22.20
CA VAL A 235 4.04 -8.68 21.11
C VAL A 235 4.13 -7.31 20.40
N VAL A 236 3.05 -6.55 20.47
CA VAL A 236 2.88 -5.23 19.86
C VAL A 236 2.56 -4.22 20.96
N GLY A 237 3.57 -3.90 21.78
CA GLY A 237 3.43 -3.02 22.94
C GLY A 237 2.55 -3.60 24.05
N GLN A 238 2.62 -3.01 25.25
CA GLN A 238 1.65 -3.27 26.31
C GLN A 238 0.34 -2.58 25.92
N PHE A 239 -0.58 -3.32 25.31
CA PHE A 239 -1.96 -2.88 25.15
C PHE A 239 -2.73 -3.35 26.38
N ASP A 240 -3.26 -2.39 27.16
CA ASP A 240 -4.14 -2.71 28.28
C ASP A 240 -5.51 -3.17 27.74
N THR A 241 -5.73 -4.48 27.76
CA THR A 241 -6.98 -5.10 27.29
C THR A 241 -8.20 -4.70 28.11
N SER A 242 -8.02 -4.11 29.29
CA SER A 242 -9.12 -3.66 30.15
C SER A 242 -9.93 -2.52 29.50
N ALA A 243 -9.32 -1.72 28.63
CA ALA A 243 -9.99 -0.63 27.92
C ALA A 243 -11.04 -1.08 26.89
N LEU A 244 -10.99 -2.33 26.42
CA LEU A 244 -11.96 -2.90 25.47
C LEU A 244 -13.13 -3.61 26.16
N LEU A 245 -13.03 -3.89 27.46
CA LEU A 245 -14.03 -4.65 28.22
C LEU A 245 -14.96 -3.76 29.03
N ASN A 246 -14.69 -2.45 29.10
CA ASN A 246 -15.56 -1.50 29.79
C ASN A 246 -16.50 -0.84 28.77
N PRO A 247 -17.83 -1.02 28.89
CA PRO A 247 -18.77 -0.23 28.09
C PRO A 247 -18.66 1.25 28.49
N PRO A 248 -18.91 2.19 27.54
CA PRO A 248 -18.83 3.61 27.84
C PRO A 248 -19.87 4.01 28.90
N PRO A 249 -19.57 5.03 29.72
CA PRO A 249 -20.49 5.55 30.74
C PRO A 249 -21.74 6.19 30.14
#